data_AF-J0L794-F1
#
_entry.id   AF-J0L794-F1
#
_cell.length_a   1.000
_cell.length_b   1.000
_cell.length_c   1.000
_cell.angle_alpha   90.00
_cell.angle_beta   90.00
_cell.angle_gamma   90.00
#
_symmetry.space_group_name_H-M   'P 1'
#
loop_
_entity.id
_entity.type
_entity.pdbx_description
1 polymer ?
#
loop_
_entity_poly.entity_id
_entity_poly.type
_entity_poly.pdbx_seq_one_letter_code
_entity_poly.pdbx_strand_id
1 'polypeptide(L)'
;MKRAFSMIELVFVIVILGILSVVAMPKFASVQDDALVSNEKATIEAVKNSIQQLHGKWLLRRSDFPTTIFYNGADVNQTINFSNSGYPTSLDFSSIAFGLVLDPEDVSDWSSTDLGNGKTKYIGPASSTVSDKNSEISTENYWEYDSSNGRIVLK
;
A
#
# COMPACT_ATOMS: atom_id res chain seq x y z
N MET A 1 1.79 -38.19 -41.86
CA MET A 1 2.59 -37.06 -42.38
C MET A 1 2.21 -35.82 -41.58
N LYS A 2 3.13 -35.23 -40.82
CA LYS A 2 2.88 -33.97 -40.11
C LYS A 2 2.89 -32.84 -41.16
N ARG A 3 1.80 -32.06 -41.26
CA ARG A 3 1.79 -30.85 -42.08
C ARG A 3 2.76 -29.86 -41.46
N ALA A 4 3.82 -29.50 -42.18
CA ALA A 4 4.70 -28.41 -41.80
C ALA A 4 3.94 -27.09 -42.02
N PHE A 5 4.02 -26.19 -41.04
CA PHE A 5 3.41 -24.87 -41.08
C PHE A 5 4.02 -24.05 -42.22
N SER A 6 3.19 -23.32 -42.98
CA SER A 6 3.70 -22.50 -44.06
C SER A 6 4.42 -21.26 -43.50
N MET A 7 5.53 -20.86 -44.13
CA MET A 7 6.22 -19.63 -43.70
C MET A 7 5.32 -18.40 -43.77
N ILE A 8 4.40 -18.33 -44.75
CA ILE A 8 3.46 -17.21 -44.85
C ILE A 8 2.43 -17.21 -43.72
N GLU A 9 2.00 -18.38 -43.23
CA GLU A 9 1.10 -18.48 -42.09
C GLU A 9 1.78 -17.95 -40.83
N LEU A 10 3.06 -18.26 -40.64
CA LEU A 10 3.83 -17.76 -39.50
C LEU A 10 3.98 -16.25 -39.54
N VAL A 11 4.32 -15.70 -40.73
CA VAL A 11 4.46 -14.26 -40.94
C VAL A 11 3.13 -13.54 -40.70
N PHE A 12 2.01 -14.08 -41.18
CA PHE A 12 0.71 -13.45 -40.99
C PHE A 12 0.28 -13.43 -39.52
N VAL A 13 0.57 -14.50 -38.77
CA VAL A 13 0.26 -14.58 -37.33
C VAL A 13 1.05 -13.55 -36.53
N ILE A 14 2.36 -13.42 -36.75
CA ILE A 14 3.17 -12.44 -36.01
C ILE A 14 2.81 -10.99 -36.36
N VAL A 15 2.38 -10.73 -37.60
CA VAL A 15 1.91 -9.39 -38.01
C VAL A 15 0.60 -9.05 -37.31
N ILE A 16 -0.37 -9.97 -37.27
CA ILE A 16 -1.63 -9.75 -36.54
C ILE A 16 -1.36 -9.55 -35.04
N LEU A 17 -0.52 -10.39 -34.43
CA LEU A 17 -0.15 -10.24 -33.02
C LEU A 17 0.55 -8.89 -32.77
N GLY A 18 1.39 -8.43 -33.70
CA GLY A 18 2.02 -7.12 -33.62
C GLY A 18 1.02 -5.96 -33.58
N ILE A 19 0.03 -5.98 -34.49
CA ILE A 19 -1.00 -4.92 -34.55
C ILE A 19 -1.89 -4.94 -33.31
N LEU A 20 -2.35 -6.12 -32.89
CA LEU A 20 -3.19 -6.27 -31.69
C LEU A 20 -2.47 -5.81 -30.42
N SER A 21 -1.16 -6.08 -30.32
CA SER A 21 -0.35 -5.69 -29.15
C SER A 21 -0.24 -4.16 -29.02
N VAL A 22 -0.01 -3.45 -30.12
CA VAL A 22 0.13 -1.98 -30.11
C VAL A 22 -1.18 -1.29 -29.70
N VAL A 23 -2.33 -1.80 -30.15
CA VAL A 23 -3.64 -1.23 -29.80
C VAL A 23 -4.01 -1.49 -28.32
N ALA A 24 -3.58 -2.62 -27.75
CA ALA A 24 -3.88 -2.97 -26.36
C ALA A 24 -2.99 -2.25 -25.32
N MET A 25 -1.76 -1.87 -25.70
CA MET A 25 -0.76 -1.33 -24.77
C MET A 25 -1.22 -0.07 -23.98
N PRO A 26 -1.85 0.95 -24.60
CA PRO A 26 -2.26 2.16 -23.86
C PRO A 26 -3.31 1.87 -22.78
N LYS A 27 -4.25 0.96 -23.06
CA LYS A 27 -5.30 0.57 -22.11
C LYS A 27 -4.74 -0.30 -20.97
N PHE A 28 -3.72 -1.11 -21.25
CA PHE A 28 -3.07 -1.93 -20.24
C PHE A 28 -2.32 -1.07 -19.21
N ALA A 29 -1.72 0.05 -19.62
CA ALA A 29 -1.09 0.99 -18.70
C ALA A 29 -2.11 1.64 -17.75
N SER A 30 -3.23 2.16 -18.27
CA SER A 30 -4.23 2.81 -17.42
C SER A 30 -4.88 1.86 -16.40
N VAL A 31 -5.13 0.60 -16.79
CA VAL A 31 -5.71 -0.40 -15.87
C VAL A 31 -4.73 -0.76 -14.74
N GLN A 32 -3.42 -0.75 -15.01
CA GLN A 32 -2.42 -0.96 -13.96
C GLN A 32 -2.43 0.21 -12.97
N ASP A 33 -2.46 1.45 -13.45
CA ASP A 33 -2.52 2.63 -12.59
C ASP A 33 -3.79 2.61 -11.71
N ASP A 34 -4.96 2.31 -12.30
CA ASP A 34 -6.22 2.18 -11.58
C ASP A 34 -6.15 1.07 -10.51
N ALA A 35 -5.50 -0.06 -10.81
CA ALA A 35 -5.31 -1.15 -9.87
C ALA A 35 -4.41 -0.75 -8.70
N LEU A 36 -3.33 -0.02 -8.95
CA LEU A 36 -2.44 0.50 -7.91
C LEU A 36 -3.21 1.46 -6.97
N VAL A 37 -3.97 2.40 -7.54
CA VAL A 37 -4.79 3.36 -6.78
C VAL A 37 -5.81 2.65 -5.90
N SER A 38 -6.52 1.66 -6.46
CA SER A 38 -7.52 0.87 -5.72
C SER A 38 -6.89 0.05 -4.58
N ASN A 39 -5.73 -0.57 -4.83
CA ASN A 39 -5.02 -1.36 -3.82
C ASN A 39 -4.50 -0.50 -2.67
N GLU A 40 -3.95 0.68 -2.98
CA GLU A 40 -3.48 1.63 -1.97
C GLU A 40 -4.65 2.09 -1.08
N LYS A 41 -5.80 2.41 -1.68
CA LYS A 41 -7.01 2.80 -0.94
C LYS A 41 -7.50 1.68 -0.02
N ALA A 42 -7.59 0.45 -0.54
CA ALA A 42 -8.00 -0.72 0.25
C ALA A 42 -7.07 -0.95 1.45
N THR A 43 -5.77 -0.77 1.24
CA THR A 43 -4.76 -0.86 2.29
C THR A 43 -4.99 0.18 3.39
N ILE A 44 -5.17 1.45 3.02
CA ILE A 44 -5.42 2.52 4.00
C ILE A 44 -6.73 2.30 4.76
N GLU A 45 -7.77 1.79 4.12
CA GLU A 45 -9.03 1.43 4.79
C GLU A 45 -8.82 0.32 5.82
N ALA A 46 -8.04 -0.71 5.49
CA ALA A 46 -7.68 -1.76 6.43
C ALA A 46 -6.86 -1.22 7.63
N VAL A 47 -5.90 -0.31 7.37
CA VAL A 47 -5.12 0.36 8.43
C VAL A 47 -6.01 1.20 9.34
N LYS A 48 -6.95 1.97 8.78
CA LYS A 48 -7.94 2.74 9.57
C LYS A 48 -8.73 1.83 10.50
N ASN A 49 -9.19 0.67 10.01
CA ASN A 49 -9.91 -0.31 10.83
C ASN A 49 -9.02 -0.86 11.97
N SER A 50 -7.76 -1.15 11.70
CA SER A 50 -6.82 -1.63 12.72
C SER A 50 -6.50 -0.58 13.78
N ILE A 51 -6.38 0.70 13.41
CA ILE A 51 -6.23 1.80 14.38
C ILE A 51 -7.42 1.85 15.34
N GLN A 52 -8.65 1.70 14.83
CA GLN A 52 -9.85 1.67 15.67
C GLN A 52 -9.86 0.45 16.60
N GLN A 53 -9.41 -0.72 16.13
CA GLN A 53 -9.26 -1.90 16.98
C GLN A 53 -8.21 -1.69 18.08
N LEU A 54 -7.06 -1.09 17.76
CA LEU A 54 -6.01 -0.77 18.72
C LEU A 54 -6.50 0.26 19.76
N HIS A 55 -7.22 1.27 19.31
CA HIS A 55 -7.86 2.24 20.19
C HIS A 55 -8.86 1.56 21.14
N GLY A 56 -9.69 0.65 20.62
CA GLY A 56 -10.62 -0.16 21.42
C GLY A 56 -9.89 -0.99 22.48
N LYS A 57 -8.78 -1.63 22.13
CA LYS A 57 -7.92 -2.33 23.10
C LYS A 57 -7.37 -1.37 24.16
N TRP A 58 -6.89 -0.20 23.73
CA TRP A 58 -6.36 0.82 24.65
C TRP A 58 -7.42 1.31 25.63
N LEU A 59 -8.67 1.51 25.21
CA LEU A 59 -9.75 1.92 26.11
C LEU A 59 -9.98 0.96 27.29
N LEU A 60 -9.72 -0.34 27.09
CA LEU A 60 -9.91 -1.37 28.12
C LEU A 60 -8.79 -1.39 29.16
N ARG A 61 -7.55 -1.13 28.75
CA ARG A 61 -6.36 -1.32 29.61
C ARG A 61 -5.63 -0.02 29.97
N ARG A 62 -5.72 0.98 29.09
CA ARG A 62 -5.15 2.33 29.22
C ARG A 62 -3.63 2.35 29.38
N SER A 63 -2.95 1.42 28.70
CA SER A 63 -1.48 1.27 28.71
C SER A 63 -0.95 0.65 27.40
N ASP A 64 0.38 0.67 27.23
CA ASP A 64 1.12 0.23 26.02
C ASP A 64 1.19 -1.30 25.87
N PHE A 65 0.90 -1.82 24.67
CA PHE A 65 0.75 -3.27 24.43
C PHE A 65 2.09 -3.89 24.03
N PRO A 66 2.65 -4.82 24.81
CA PRO A 66 3.66 -5.70 24.27
C PRO A 66 3.00 -6.60 23.21
N THR A 67 3.64 -6.73 22.07
CA THR A 67 3.23 -7.63 21.00
C THR A 67 4.45 -8.26 20.37
N THR A 68 4.25 -9.39 19.71
CA THR A 68 5.28 -10.00 18.87
C THR A 68 4.81 -9.89 17.43
N ILE A 69 5.69 -9.42 16.55
CA ILE A 69 5.46 -9.38 15.11
C ILE A 69 6.45 -10.32 14.42
N PHE A 70 6.04 -10.90 13.30
CA PHE A 70 6.96 -11.65 12.45
C PHE A 70 7.56 -10.70 11.42
N TYR A 71 8.88 -10.54 11.45
CA TYR A 71 9.60 -9.64 10.56
C TYR A 71 10.90 -10.30 10.07
N ASN A 72 11.11 -10.31 8.75
CA ASN A 72 12.31 -10.87 8.12
C ASN A 72 12.67 -12.29 8.61
N GLY A 73 11.66 -13.17 8.72
CA GLY A 73 11.88 -14.56 9.12
C GLY A 73 12.02 -14.81 10.63
N ALA A 74 11.82 -13.80 11.48
CA ALA A 74 11.98 -13.92 12.93
C ALA A 74 10.86 -13.22 13.71
N ASP A 75 10.59 -13.74 14.91
CA ASP A 75 9.72 -13.11 15.90
C ASP A 75 10.44 -11.94 16.58
N VAL A 76 9.87 -10.74 16.48
CA VAL A 76 10.39 -9.51 17.08
C VAL A 76 9.40 -9.02 18.13
N ASN A 77 9.86 -8.86 19.37
CA ASN A 77 9.07 -8.26 20.43
C ASN A 77 9.05 -6.74 20.26
N GLN A 78 7.86 -6.19 20.08
CA GLN A 78 7.60 -4.77 19.92
C GLN A 78 6.62 -4.30 20.99
N THR A 79 6.62 -3.00 21.28
CA THR A 79 5.62 -2.37 22.13
C THR A 79 4.85 -1.34 21.33
N ILE A 80 3.52 -1.46 21.34
CA ILE A 80 2.62 -0.43 20.81
C ILE A 80 2.54 0.70 21.83
N ASN A 81 3.18 1.81 21.49
CA ASN A 81 3.08 3.04 22.25
C ASN A 81 1.84 3.82 21.81
N PHE A 82 1.09 4.33 22.78
CA PHE A 82 -0.10 5.15 22.52
C PHE A 82 0.11 6.59 22.95
N SER A 83 -0.51 7.50 22.21
CA SER A 83 -0.66 8.89 22.62
C SER A 83 -1.60 8.98 23.83
N ASN A 84 -1.62 10.14 24.49
CA ASN A 84 -2.53 10.39 25.61
C ASN A 84 -4.02 10.27 25.21
N SER A 85 -4.32 10.38 23.90
CA SER A 85 -5.65 10.17 23.32
C SER A 85 -5.97 8.70 23.03
N GLY A 86 -5.03 7.79 23.23
CA GLY A 86 -5.23 6.36 23.04
C GLY A 86 -5.10 5.88 21.60
N TYR A 87 -4.40 6.61 20.74
CA TYR A 87 -4.08 6.17 19.38
C TYR A 87 -2.59 5.83 19.27
N PRO A 88 -2.20 4.88 18.40
CA PRO A 88 -0.78 4.54 18.21
C PRO A 88 0.05 5.79 17.86
N THR A 89 1.21 5.96 18.51
CA THR A 89 2.10 7.11 18.22
C THR A 89 2.82 6.98 16.89
N SER A 90 3.08 5.74 16.45
CA SER A 90 3.66 5.40 15.16
C SER A 90 2.87 4.27 14.53
N LEU A 91 2.68 4.34 13.20
CA LEU A 91 2.13 3.22 12.42
C LEU A 91 3.21 2.51 11.61
N ASP A 92 4.48 2.89 11.78
CA ASP A 92 5.61 2.46 10.95
C ASP A 92 5.70 0.94 10.80
N PHE A 93 6.26 0.54 9.66
CA PHE A 93 6.36 -0.84 9.16
C PHE A 93 7.12 -1.77 10.08
N SER A 94 8.13 -1.24 10.79
CA SER A 94 8.81 -2.02 11.81
C SER A 94 7.94 -2.18 13.05
N SER A 95 7.04 -1.22 13.33
CA SER A 95 6.51 -1.02 14.67
C SER A 95 5.22 -1.77 14.93
N ILE A 96 4.08 -1.62 14.23
CA ILE A 96 2.89 -2.45 14.58
C ILE A 96 1.57 -2.32 13.80
N ALA A 97 1.27 -1.22 13.09
CA ALA A 97 -0.08 -1.06 12.51
C ALA A 97 -0.15 -1.42 11.03
N PHE A 98 0.83 -0.98 10.23
CA PHE A 98 0.96 -1.40 8.85
C PHE A 98 1.42 -2.86 8.76
N GLY A 99 2.46 -3.28 9.47
CA GLY A 99 2.99 -4.66 9.39
C GLY A 99 2.10 -5.77 9.98
N LEU A 100 1.00 -5.44 10.66
CA LEU A 100 -0.01 -6.41 11.09
C LEU A 100 -1.12 -6.59 10.05
N VAL A 101 -1.29 -5.62 9.15
CA VAL A 101 -2.35 -5.56 8.13
C VAL A 101 -1.80 -5.87 6.74
N LEU A 102 -0.59 -5.39 6.45
CA LEU A 102 0.18 -5.69 5.26
C LEU A 102 1.18 -6.79 5.60
N ASP A 103 1.21 -7.81 4.76
CA ASP A 103 2.25 -8.83 4.78
C ASP A 103 3.63 -8.14 4.77
N PRO A 104 4.59 -8.53 5.64
CA PRO A 104 5.94 -7.97 5.66
C PRO A 104 6.70 -8.06 4.32
N GLU A 105 6.24 -8.84 3.34
CA GLU A 105 6.84 -8.91 2.00
C GLU A 105 6.41 -7.77 1.05
N ASP A 106 5.20 -7.21 1.22
CA ASP A 106 4.62 -6.18 0.31
C ASP A 106 4.78 -4.73 0.83
N VAL A 107 5.51 -4.54 1.92
CA VAL A 107 5.75 -3.21 2.52
C VAL A 107 6.93 -2.46 1.88
N SER A 108 7.64 -3.05 0.91
CA SER A 108 8.77 -2.39 0.23
C SER A 108 8.37 -1.11 -0.50
N ASP A 109 7.14 -1.08 -1.00
CA ASP A 109 6.65 0.01 -1.85
C ASP A 109 6.03 1.15 -1.03
N TRP A 110 5.88 0.94 0.27
CA TRP A 110 5.43 1.93 1.21
C TRP A 110 6.59 2.59 1.94
N SER A 111 6.53 3.92 2.07
CA SER A 111 7.51 4.68 2.85
C SER A 111 6.82 5.61 3.84
N SER A 112 7.47 5.85 4.98
CA SER A 112 6.99 6.79 5.99
C SER A 112 8.03 7.87 6.31
N THR A 113 7.56 9.04 6.71
CA THR A 113 8.39 10.15 7.16
C THR A 113 7.69 10.88 8.29
N ASP A 114 8.38 11.06 9.41
CA ASP A 114 7.86 11.83 10.53
C ASP A 114 7.75 13.32 10.14
N LEU A 115 6.56 13.90 10.31
CA LEU A 115 6.30 15.32 10.09
C LEU A 115 6.40 16.14 11.39
N GLY A 116 6.64 15.47 12.52
CA GLY A 116 6.63 16.06 13.86
C GLY A 116 5.21 16.29 14.37
N ASN A 117 5.11 16.72 15.63
CA ASN A 117 3.82 16.99 16.31
C ASN A 117 2.84 15.80 16.28
N GLY A 118 3.35 14.57 16.30
CA GLY A 118 2.54 13.35 16.26
C GLY A 118 1.92 13.06 14.89
N LYS A 119 2.43 13.66 13.82
CA LYS A 119 1.99 13.43 12.45
C LYS A 119 3.01 12.63 11.66
N THR A 120 2.54 11.71 10.83
CA THR A 120 3.41 10.90 9.97
C THR A 120 2.87 10.91 8.55
N LYS A 121 3.76 11.16 7.60
CA LYS A 121 3.51 11.04 6.16
C LYS A 121 3.73 9.60 5.74
N TYR A 122 2.81 9.05 4.95
CA TYR A 122 2.89 7.75 4.32
C TYR A 122 2.71 7.90 2.81
N ILE A 123 3.60 7.28 2.04
CA ILE A 123 3.55 7.22 0.58
C ILE A 123 3.40 5.75 0.21
N GLY A 124 2.31 5.39 -0.47
CA GLY A 124 2.08 4.05 -0.99
C GLY A 124 2.51 3.87 -2.46
N PRO A 125 2.25 2.69 -3.05
CA PRO A 125 2.70 2.34 -4.39
C PRO A 125 2.10 3.20 -5.51
N ALA A 126 0.86 3.66 -5.38
CA ALA A 126 0.25 4.57 -6.35
C ALA A 126 0.77 5.99 -6.13
N SER A 127 0.92 6.41 -4.87
CA SER A 127 1.54 7.69 -4.50
C SER A 127 3.04 7.80 -4.86
N SER A 128 3.69 6.71 -5.29
CA SER A 128 5.09 6.73 -5.76
C SER A 128 5.22 6.56 -7.28
N THR A 129 4.21 5.99 -7.94
CA THR A 129 4.31 5.56 -9.35
C THR A 129 3.37 6.31 -10.28
N VAL A 130 2.17 6.71 -9.82
CA VAL A 130 1.14 7.31 -10.68
C VAL A 130 1.42 8.80 -10.88
N SER A 131 1.87 9.15 -12.09
CA SER A 131 2.19 10.53 -12.50
C SER A 131 0.98 11.33 -12.99
N ASP A 132 -0.19 10.68 -13.15
CA ASP A 132 -1.41 11.39 -13.54
C ASP A 132 -1.89 12.31 -12.42
N LYS A 133 -1.71 13.61 -12.62
CA LYS A 133 -2.11 14.67 -11.68
C LYS A 133 -3.62 14.78 -11.50
N ASN A 134 -4.41 14.18 -12.38
CA ASN A 134 -5.87 14.14 -12.25
C ASN A 134 -6.36 12.94 -11.42
N SER A 135 -5.47 12.00 -11.09
CA SER A 135 -5.79 10.88 -10.21
C SER A 135 -5.95 11.36 -8.76
N GLU A 136 -6.93 10.80 -8.04
CA GLU A 136 -7.15 11.08 -6.61
C GLU A 136 -5.87 10.78 -5.81
N ILE A 137 -5.16 9.72 -6.17
CA ILE A 137 -3.86 9.34 -5.59
C ILE A 137 -2.81 9.46 -6.70
N SER A 138 -1.81 10.31 -6.47
CA SER A 138 -0.75 10.61 -7.44
C SER A 138 0.57 10.88 -6.71
N THR A 139 1.67 11.01 -7.46
CA THR A 139 3.01 11.31 -6.92
C THR A 139 3.13 12.61 -6.11
N GLU A 140 2.17 13.53 -6.24
CA GLU A 140 2.13 14.76 -5.45
C GLU A 140 1.40 14.56 -4.11
N ASN A 141 0.59 13.50 -3.99
CA ASN A 141 -0.28 13.24 -2.85
C ASN A 141 0.36 12.29 -1.85
N TYR A 142 -0.05 12.38 -0.59
CA TYR A 142 0.37 11.46 0.46
C TYR A 142 -0.68 11.29 1.55
N TRP A 143 -0.58 10.20 2.29
CA TRP A 143 -1.43 9.96 3.44
C TRP A 143 -0.79 10.54 4.69
N GLU A 144 -1.46 11.47 5.36
CA GLU A 144 -1.07 11.98 6.66
C GLU A 144 -1.86 11.26 7.75
N TYR A 145 -1.16 10.64 8.69
CA TYR A 145 -1.71 10.16 9.94
C TYR A 145 -1.46 11.16 11.07
N ASP A 146 -2.44 11.37 11.92
CA ASP A 146 -2.33 12.18 13.14
C ASP A 146 -2.63 11.31 14.37
N SER A 147 -1.60 11.06 15.18
CA SER A 147 -1.67 10.25 16.41
C SER A 147 -2.43 10.92 17.56
N SER A 148 -2.79 12.19 17.44
CA SER A 148 -3.59 12.89 18.46
C SER A 148 -5.07 12.54 18.36
N ASN A 149 -5.54 12.22 17.15
CA ASN A 149 -6.95 11.97 16.84
C ASN A 149 -7.19 10.65 16.08
N GLY A 150 -6.15 9.91 15.73
CA GLY A 150 -6.24 8.63 15.04
C GLY A 150 -6.70 8.72 13.58
N ARG A 151 -6.68 9.92 12.98
CA ARG A 151 -7.22 10.14 11.63
C ARG A 151 -6.13 9.96 10.58
N ILE A 152 -6.51 9.36 9.45
CA ILE A 152 -5.70 9.31 8.23
C ILE A 152 -6.43 10.08 7.14
N VAL A 153 -5.74 11.05 6.54
CA VAL A 153 -6.27 11.92 5.48
C VAL A 153 -5.30 11.96 4.30
N LEU A 154 -5.85 12.02 3.08
CA LEU A 154 -5.06 12.27 1.89
C LEU A 154 -4.75 13.77 1.81
N LYS A 155 -3.51 14.11 1.45
CA LYS A 155 -2.97 15.46 1.39
C LYS A 155 -2.23 15.70 0.10
#